data_AF-A0A6P8UAK6-F1
#
_entry.id   AF-A0A6P8UAK6-F1
#
_cell.length_a   1.000
_cell.length_b   1.000
_cell.length_c   1.000
_cell.angle_alpha   90.00
_cell.angle_beta   90.00
_cell.angle_gamma   90.00
#
_symmetry.space_group_name_H-M   'P 1'
#
loop_
_entity.id
_entity.type
_entity.pdbx_description
1 polymer ?
#
loop_
_entity_poly.entity_id
_entity_poly.type
_entity_poly.pdbx_seq_one_letter_code
_entity_poly.pdbx_strand_id
1 'polypeptide(L)'
;MAAPSRKQTLRFLSQLGAFILTRFGFWNCFTMLMLFAERADSKRKPDIPVPYLYVDMGAAVLCASFMSFGVKRRWFAVGAAIQLAVSTYASYVGEQVHYGDWLKVRMYSRALAIIGGFMVLASGAGEVYRQKARSRSLQSTGQVFLGVYLICMVYSLQNSKEDRMAYVEHIVGGEITLTLLEVLFGVLALAFLSGWYIRLAAQVLAVVLPLVILLIDGNLGYWHNSRKVEFWNQMKLIGHNVGIFGAVLILATDG
;
A
#
# COMPACT_ATOMS: atom_id res chain seq x y z
N MET A 1 -24.17 -20.34 18.92
CA MET A 1 -23.60 -20.05 17.58
C MET A 1 -22.27 -20.77 17.49
N ALA A 2 -22.14 -21.79 16.64
CA ALA A 2 -20.90 -22.55 16.51
C ALA A 2 -19.79 -21.63 15.96
N ALA A 3 -18.61 -21.68 16.57
CA ALA A 3 -17.46 -20.90 16.10
C ALA A 3 -17.16 -21.24 14.63
N PRO A 4 -16.94 -20.24 13.76
CA PRO A 4 -16.64 -20.50 12.35
C PRO A 4 -15.39 -21.38 12.24
N SER A 5 -15.44 -22.37 11.36
CA SER A 5 -14.29 -23.26 11.13
C SER A 5 -13.08 -22.45 10.66
N ARG A 6 -11.86 -22.82 11.07
CA ARG A 6 -10.61 -22.14 10.68
C ARG A 6 -10.50 -21.90 9.17
N LYS A 7 -11.02 -22.81 8.35
CA LYS A 7 -11.07 -22.69 6.89
C LYS A 7 -12.01 -21.58 6.41
N GLN A 8 -13.18 -21.41 7.05
CA GLN A 8 -14.11 -20.32 6.73
C GLN A 8 -13.50 -18.95 7.08
N THR A 9 -12.84 -18.84 8.24
CA THR A 9 -12.18 -17.60 8.66
C THR A 9 -11.05 -17.20 7.71
N LEU A 10 -10.21 -18.14 7.29
CA LEU A 10 -9.13 -17.88 6.32
C LEU A 10 -9.67 -17.48 4.95
N ARG A 11 -10.77 -18.10 4.49
CA ARG A 11 -11.45 -17.72 3.24
C ARG A 11 -12.01 -16.30 3.32
N PHE A 12 -12.66 -15.97 4.43
CA PHE A 12 -13.21 -14.63 4.65
C PHE A 12 -12.10 -13.56 4.64
N LEU A 13 -11.00 -13.80 5.34
CA LEU A 13 -9.85 -12.88 5.36
C LEU A 13 -9.21 -12.71 3.98
N SER A 14 -9.09 -13.80 3.21
CA SER A 14 -8.60 -13.76 1.83
C SER A 14 -9.52 -12.94 0.91
N GLN A 15 -10.84 -13.16 1.02
CA GLN A 15 -11.86 -12.39 0.28
C GLN A 15 -11.85 -10.91 0.66
N LEU A 16 -11.64 -10.60 1.94
CA LEU A 16 -11.53 -9.23 2.44
C LEU A 16 -10.29 -8.53 1.88
N GLY A 17 -9.13 -9.18 1.90
CA GLY A 17 -7.91 -8.62 1.28
C GLY A 17 -8.06 -8.41 -0.23
N ALA A 18 -8.69 -9.37 -0.90
CA ALA A 18 -9.10 -9.27 -2.30
C ALA A 18 -10.01 -8.06 -2.55
N PHE A 19 -11.05 -7.89 -1.74
CA PHE A 19 -12.01 -6.79 -1.85
C PHE A 19 -11.31 -5.44 -1.69
N ILE A 20 -10.46 -5.28 -0.66
CA ILE A 20 -9.70 -4.05 -0.41
C ILE A 20 -8.87 -3.66 -1.64
N LEU A 21 -8.08 -4.60 -2.20
CA LEU A 21 -7.24 -4.31 -3.36
C LEU A 21 -8.05 -3.94 -4.61
N THR A 22 -9.20 -4.60 -4.85
CA THR A 22 -10.04 -4.24 -6.01
C THR A 22 -10.67 -2.87 -5.89
N ARG A 23 -10.88 -2.37 -4.67
CA ARG A 23 -11.46 -1.05 -4.40
C ARG A 23 -10.41 0.05 -4.25
N PHE A 24 -9.15 -0.31 -4.06
CA PHE A 24 -8.04 0.64 -3.93
C PHE A 24 -8.00 1.65 -5.08
N GLY A 25 -8.20 1.21 -6.34
CA GLY A 25 -8.16 2.11 -7.49
C GLY A 25 -9.17 3.25 -7.42
N PHE A 26 -10.39 2.99 -6.92
CA PHE A 26 -11.39 4.04 -6.71
C PHE A 26 -10.97 5.03 -5.63
N TRP A 27 -10.46 4.51 -4.50
CA TRP A 27 -9.98 5.34 -3.40
C TRP A 27 -8.78 6.22 -3.82
N ASN A 28 -7.84 5.65 -4.57
CA ASN A 28 -6.69 6.38 -5.10
C ASN A 28 -7.13 7.50 -6.05
N CYS A 29 -8.07 7.24 -6.95
CA CYS A 29 -8.62 8.29 -7.83
C CYS A 29 -9.34 9.38 -7.03
N PHE A 30 -10.18 9.01 -6.07
CA PHE A 30 -10.89 9.98 -5.23
C PHE A 30 -9.92 10.88 -4.46
N THR A 31 -8.95 10.28 -3.77
CA THR A 31 -7.95 11.03 -2.99
C THR A 31 -7.05 11.89 -3.89
N MET A 32 -6.72 11.45 -5.10
CA MET A 32 -6.01 12.28 -6.08
C MET A 32 -6.82 13.50 -6.52
N LEU A 33 -8.12 13.35 -6.86
CA LEU A 33 -8.97 14.49 -7.22
C LEU A 33 -9.04 15.51 -6.10
N MET A 34 -9.27 15.04 -4.87
CA MET A 34 -9.38 15.91 -3.72
C MET A 34 -8.05 16.60 -3.39
N LEU A 35 -6.92 15.92 -3.58
CA LEU A 35 -5.60 16.53 -3.45
C LEU A 35 -5.38 17.64 -4.49
N PHE A 36 -5.81 17.44 -5.73
CA PHE A 36 -5.72 18.49 -6.74
C PHE A 36 -6.68 19.64 -6.49
N ALA A 37 -7.85 19.38 -5.90
CA ALA A 37 -8.77 20.44 -5.46
C ALA A 37 -8.14 21.30 -4.34
N GLU A 38 -7.58 20.68 -3.28
CA GLU A 38 -6.88 21.38 -2.18
C GLU A 38 -5.71 22.25 -2.70
N ARG A 39 -5.00 21.75 -3.71
CA ARG A 39 -3.91 22.49 -4.36
C ARG A 39 -4.39 23.59 -5.28
N ALA A 40 -5.50 23.40 -5.99
CA ALA A 40 -6.10 24.42 -6.83
C ALA A 40 -6.55 25.63 -5.99
N ASP A 41 -7.17 25.38 -4.84
CA ASP A 41 -7.53 26.43 -3.86
C ASP A 41 -6.29 27.18 -3.36
N SER A 42 -5.17 26.48 -3.22
CA SER A 42 -3.87 27.04 -2.81
C SER A 42 -3.05 27.63 -3.98
N LYS A 43 -3.61 27.73 -5.20
CA LYS A 43 -2.93 28.17 -6.45
C LYS A 43 -1.66 27.37 -6.80
N ARG A 44 -1.56 26.11 -6.35
CA ARG A 44 -0.46 25.18 -6.67
C ARG A 44 -0.80 24.36 -7.91
N LYS A 45 0.21 24.05 -8.73
CA LYS A 45 0.05 23.19 -9.90
C LYS A 45 -0.10 21.72 -9.49
N PRO A 46 -0.85 20.89 -10.26
CA PRO A 46 -0.95 19.45 -10.01
C PRO A 46 0.40 18.75 -10.22
N ASP A 47 0.61 17.57 -9.61
CA ASP A 47 1.87 16.80 -9.77
C ASP A 47 2.10 16.28 -11.20
N ILE A 48 1.04 16.27 -12.02
CA ILE A 48 0.99 15.65 -13.34
C ILE A 48 0.34 16.64 -14.31
N PRO A 49 0.81 16.72 -15.58
CA PRO A 49 0.13 17.51 -16.60
C PRO A 49 -1.33 17.07 -16.77
N VAL A 50 -2.24 18.04 -16.74
CA VAL A 50 -3.71 17.85 -16.71
C VAL A 50 -4.26 16.84 -17.74
N PRO A 51 -3.81 16.79 -19.01
CA PRO A 51 -4.33 15.82 -19.98
C PRO A 51 -4.00 14.38 -19.61
N TYR A 52 -2.81 14.15 -19.07
CA TYR A 52 -2.35 12.83 -18.66
C TYR A 52 -3.08 12.34 -17.41
N LEU A 53 -3.39 13.28 -16.50
CA LEU A 53 -4.14 12.98 -15.29
C LEU A 53 -5.49 12.33 -15.59
N TYR A 54 -6.29 12.90 -16.51
CA TYR A 54 -7.61 12.34 -16.84
C TYR A 54 -7.52 10.94 -17.46
N VAL A 55 -6.51 10.69 -18.29
CA VAL A 55 -6.28 9.37 -18.89
C VAL A 55 -5.88 8.36 -17.83
N ASP A 56 -4.96 8.73 -16.93
CA ASP A 56 -4.50 7.89 -15.82
C ASP A 56 -5.66 7.52 -14.88
N MET A 57 -6.47 8.50 -14.51
CA MET A 57 -7.65 8.33 -13.68
C MET A 57 -8.72 7.46 -14.35
N GLY A 58 -8.97 7.66 -15.64
CA GLY A 58 -9.89 6.84 -16.43
C GLY A 58 -9.41 5.38 -16.47
N ALA A 59 -8.13 5.16 -16.72
CA ALA A 59 -7.53 3.82 -16.73
C ALA A 59 -7.63 3.14 -15.35
N ALA A 60 -7.37 3.87 -14.26
CA ALA A 60 -7.48 3.38 -12.89
C ALA A 60 -8.92 2.98 -12.54
N VAL A 61 -9.91 3.80 -12.88
CA VAL A 61 -11.35 3.51 -12.65
C VAL A 61 -11.80 2.31 -13.47
N LEU A 62 -11.39 2.20 -14.74
CA LEU A 62 -11.71 1.05 -15.58
C LEU A 62 -11.11 -0.24 -14.99
N CYS A 63 -9.82 -0.23 -14.64
CA CYS A 63 -9.17 -1.40 -14.05
C CYS A 63 -9.84 -1.80 -12.73
N ALA A 64 -10.15 -0.85 -11.85
CA ALA A 64 -10.85 -1.10 -10.59
C ALA A 64 -12.26 -1.66 -10.80
N SER A 65 -13.00 -1.15 -11.78
CA SER A 65 -14.35 -1.60 -12.12
C SER A 65 -14.35 -3.04 -12.61
N PHE A 66 -13.53 -3.38 -13.60
CA PHE A 66 -13.45 -4.75 -14.12
C PHE A 66 -12.95 -5.75 -13.08
N MET A 67 -11.98 -5.36 -12.24
CA MET A 67 -11.55 -6.18 -11.10
C MET A 67 -12.68 -6.42 -10.09
N SER A 68 -13.53 -5.41 -9.85
CA SER A 68 -14.65 -5.49 -8.91
C SER A 68 -15.82 -6.32 -9.43
N PHE A 69 -16.07 -6.32 -10.74
CA PHE A 69 -17.06 -7.20 -11.38
C PHE A 69 -16.53 -8.64 -11.59
N GLY A 70 -15.27 -8.91 -11.26
CA GLY A 70 -14.66 -10.23 -11.40
C GLY A 70 -14.33 -10.63 -12.85
N VAL A 71 -14.44 -9.72 -13.81
CA VAL A 71 -14.16 -9.99 -15.23
C VAL A 71 -12.64 -10.04 -15.43
N LYS A 72 -12.10 -11.21 -15.83
CA LYS A 72 -10.65 -11.41 -16.11
C LYS A 72 -9.73 -10.75 -15.07
N ARG A 73 -10.07 -10.88 -13.79
CA ARG A 73 -9.46 -10.16 -12.65
C ARG A 73 -7.93 -10.13 -12.67
N ARG A 74 -7.28 -11.24 -13.05
CA ARG A 74 -5.82 -11.34 -13.14
C ARG A 74 -5.19 -10.37 -14.15
N TRP A 75 -5.81 -10.20 -15.33
CA TRP A 75 -5.30 -9.31 -16.37
C TRP A 75 -5.47 -7.84 -15.98
N PHE A 76 -6.63 -7.49 -15.41
CA PHE A 76 -6.86 -6.13 -14.93
C PHE A 76 -6.03 -5.77 -13.69
N ALA A 77 -5.65 -6.75 -12.87
CA ALA A 77 -4.69 -6.52 -11.80
C ALA A 77 -3.28 -6.18 -12.34
N VAL A 78 -2.82 -6.84 -13.42
CA VAL A 78 -1.58 -6.44 -14.11
C VAL A 78 -1.73 -5.04 -14.72
N GLY A 79 -2.87 -4.75 -15.35
CA GLY A 79 -3.18 -3.43 -15.89
C GLY A 79 -3.11 -2.34 -14.82
N ALA A 80 -3.70 -2.57 -13.64
CA ALA A 80 -3.65 -1.67 -12.50
C ALA A 80 -2.22 -1.47 -11.96
N ALA A 81 -1.42 -2.54 -11.91
CA ALA A 81 -0.01 -2.45 -11.51
C ALA A 81 0.81 -1.57 -12.48
N ILE A 82 0.60 -1.76 -13.79
CA ILE A 82 1.28 -0.96 -14.83
C ILE A 82 0.82 0.49 -14.76
N GLN A 83 -0.49 0.74 -14.68
CA GLN A 83 -1.05 2.08 -14.57
C GLN A 83 -0.49 2.81 -13.35
N LEU A 84 -0.46 2.18 -12.18
CA LEU A 84 0.08 2.78 -10.97
C LEU A 84 1.59 3.05 -11.07
N ALA A 85 2.36 2.16 -11.70
CA ALA A 85 3.79 2.36 -11.95
C ALA A 85 4.04 3.57 -12.87
N VAL A 86 3.26 3.66 -13.94
CA VAL A 86 3.32 4.72 -14.95
C VAL A 86 2.91 6.08 -14.34
N SER A 87 1.84 6.13 -13.55
CA SER A 87 1.40 7.29 -12.77
C SER A 87 2.47 7.77 -11.77
N THR A 88 3.10 6.83 -11.08
CA THR A 88 4.17 7.12 -10.11
C THR A 88 5.41 7.68 -10.81
N TYR A 89 5.79 7.12 -11.95
CA TYR A 89 6.90 7.61 -12.77
C TYR A 89 6.61 8.99 -13.34
N ALA A 90 5.42 9.23 -13.87
CA ALA A 90 5.00 10.54 -14.36
C ALA A 90 5.04 11.61 -13.26
N SER A 91 4.62 11.25 -12.04
CA SER A 91 4.72 12.13 -10.86
C SER A 91 6.15 12.44 -10.46
N TYR A 92 7.08 11.50 -10.66
CA TYR A 92 8.52 11.70 -10.38
C TYR A 92 9.18 12.62 -11.42
N VAL A 93 8.98 12.35 -12.71
CA VAL A 93 9.55 13.15 -13.81
C VAL A 93 8.92 14.54 -13.89
N GLY A 94 7.67 14.69 -13.44
CA GLY A 94 6.95 15.96 -13.49
C GLY A 94 7.57 17.08 -12.65
N GLU A 95 8.49 16.79 -11.71
CA GLU A 95 9.14 17.71 -10.75
C GLU A 95 8.21 18.66 -9.97
N GLN A 96 6.88 18.55 -10.15
CA GLN A 96 5.86 19.39 -9.53
C GLN A 96 5.51 18.95 -8.09
N VAL A 97 6.17 17.89 -7.61
CA VAL A 97 6.05 17.38 -6.24
C VAL A 97 6.95 18.18 -5.30
N HIS A 98 6.43 19.30 -4.78
CA HIS A 98 7.12 20.17 -3.82
C HIS A 98 7.15 19.61 -2.39
N TYR A 99 7.53 18.35 -2.22
CA TYR A 99 7.68 17.72 -0.90
C TYR A 99 9.15 17.49 -0.53
N GLY A 100 9.44 17.51 0.77
CA GLY A 100 10.74 17.10 1.30
C GLY A 100 11.04 15.63 0.98
N ASP A 101 12.33 15.28 0.93
CA ASP A 101 12.77 13.95 0.50
C ASP A 101 12.21 12.82 1.36
N TRP A 102 12.03 13.06 2.66
CA TRP A 102 11.41 12.10 3.58
C TRP A 102 9.99 11.71 3.15
N LEU A 103 9.17 12.68 2.72
CA LEU A 103 7.78 12.44 2.30
C LEU A 103 7.72 11.79 0.92
N LYS A 104 8.65 12.14 0.02
CA LYS A 104 8.81 11.46 -1.28
C LYS A 104 9.11 9.98 -1.11
N VAL A 105 10.07 9.62 -0.25
CA VAL A 105 10.40 8.22 0.07
C VAL A 105 9.16 7.48 0.60
N ARG A 106 8.37 8.12 1.47
CA ARG A 106 7.11 7.56 2.00
C ARG A 106 6.01 7.38 0.98
N MET A 107 5.93 8.25 -0.03
CA MET A 107 4.97 8.12 -1.14
C MET A 107 5.40 6.98 -2.08
N TYR A 108 6.65 6.98 -2.54
CA TYR A 108 7.13 6.03 -3.53
C TYR A 108 7.24 4.60 -2.99
N SER A 109 7.72 4.42 -1.76
CA SER A 109 7.80 3.09 -1.13
C SER A 109 6.43 2.42 -1.03
N ARG A 110 5.40 3.18 -0.63
CA ARG A 110 4.02 2.69 -0.54
C ARG A 110 3.40 2.42 -1.92
N ALA A 111 3.69 3.24 -2.92
CA ALA A 111 3.26 2.99 -4.29
C ALA A 111 3.84 1.67 -4.82
N LEU A 112 5.15 1.44 -4.63
CA LEU A 112 5.83 0.18 -4.98
C LEU A 112 5.20 -1.04 -4.29
N ALA A 113 4.89 -0.93 -3.01
CA ALA A 113 4.25 -1.99 -2.25
C ALA A 113 2.88 -2.40 -2.82
N ILE A 114 2.08 -1.43 -3.29
CA ILE A 114 0.76 -1.70 -3.89
C ILE A 114 0.88 -2.28 -5.29
N ILE A 115 1.83 -1.80 -6.09
CA ILE A 115 2.17 -2.45 -7.36
C ILE A 115 2.49 -3.93 -7.10
N GLY A 116 3.26 -4.22 -6.05
CA GLY A 116 3.51 -5.58 -5.58
C GLY A 116 2.25 -6.32 -5.16
N GLY A 117 1.34 -5.67 -4.43
CA GLY A 117 0.04 -6.20 -4.05
C GLY A 117 -0.84 -6.58 -5.25
N PHE A 118 -0.87 -5.76 -6.30
CA PHE A 118 -1.55 -6.07 -7.55
C PHE A 118 -0.89 -7.24 -8.30
N MET A 119 0.44 -7.37 -8.27
CA MET A 119 1.13 -8.53 -8.84
C MET A 119 0.81 -9.83 -8.08
N VAL A 120 0.73 -9.77 -6.75
CA VAL A 120 0.27 -10.90 -5.91
C VAL A 120 -1.16 -11.29 -6.28
N LEU A 121 -2.05 -10.30 -6.43
CA LEU A 121 -3.43 -10.57 -6.85
C LEU A 121 -3.49 -11.18 -8.26
N ALA A 122 -2.72 -10.64 -9.20
CA ALA A 122 -2.62 -11.13 -10.57
C ALA A 122 -2.08 -12.56 -10.68
N SER A 123 -1.26 -13.00 -9.72
CA SER A 123 -0.77 -14.39 -9.63
C SER A 123 -1.89 -15.42 -9.41
N GLY A 124 -3.09 -14.96 -9.03
CA GLY A 124 -4.23 -15.80 -8.65
C GLY A 124 -4.18 -16.24 -7.19
N ALA A 125 -3.53 -15.45 -6.32
CA ALA A 125 -3.59 -15.63 -4.87
C ALA A 125 -4.94 -15.08 -4.34
N GLY A 126 -5.66 -15.88 -3.54
CA GLY A 126 -6.95 -15.51 -2.97
C GLY A 126 -8.20 -15.72 -3.86
N GLU A 127 -8.09 -16.42 -5.00
CA GLU A 127 -9.25 -16.86 -5.78
C GLU A 127 -9.81 -18.19 -5.23
N VAL A 128 -11.09 -18.20 -4.86
CA VAL A 128 -11.77 -19.37 -4.27
C VAL A 128 -12.00 -20.51 -5.27
N TYR A 129 -12.27 -20.17 -6.53
CA TYR A 129 -12.46 -21.14 -7.62
C TYR A 129 -11.35 -20.97 -8.65
N ARG A 130 -10.28 -21.75 -8.48
CA ARG A 130 -9.05 -21.63 -9.29
C ARG A 130 -9.20 -22.42 -10.59
N GLN A 131 -9.50 -21.74 -11.69
CA GLN A 131 -9.53 -22.38 -13.03
C GLN A 131 -8.15 -22.46 -13.69
N LYS A 132 -7.19 -21.60 -13.33
CA LYS A 132 -5.85 -21.55 -13.93
C LYS A 132 -4.75 -21.63 -12.88
N ALA A 133 -3.69 -22.38 -13.21
CA ALA A 133 -2.50 -22.54 -12.37
C ALA A 133 -1.89 -21.20 -11.93
N ARG A 134 -1.21 -21.24 -10.80
CA ARG A 134 -0.58 -20.09 -10.16
C ARG A 134 0.66 -19.65 -10.94
N SER A 135 0.79 -18.35 -11.18
CA SER A 135 2.06 -17.79 -11.69
C SER A 135 3.01 -17.54 -10.52
N ARG A 136 4.02 -18.40 -10.35
CA ARG A 136 5.02 -18.27 -9.27
C ARG A 136 5.90 -17.03 -9.44
N SER A 137 6.22 -16.65 -10.67
CA SER A 137 7.04 -15.47 -10.96
C SER A 137 6.36 -14.19 -10.50
N LEU A 138 5.08 -13.98 -10.86
CA LEU A 138 4.32 -12.78 -10.50
C LEU A 138 4.18 -12.60 -8.99
N GLN A 139 3.93 -13.71 -8.28
CA GLN A 139 3.84 -13.66 -6.82
C GLN A 139 5.20 -13.32 -6.19
N SER A 140 6.28 -13.95 -6.67
CA SER A 140 7.64 -13.68 -6.18
C SER A 140 8.04 -12.24 -6.41
N THR A 141 7.76 -11.67 -7.59
CA THR A 141 8.01 -10.24 -7.85
C THR A 141 7.21 -9.34 -6.89
N GLY A 142 5.93 -9.66 -6.64
CA GLY A 142 5.12 -8.91 -5.69
C GLY A 142 5.62 -8.99 -4.23
N GLN A 143 6.15 -10.15 -3.82
CA GLN A 143 6.79 -10.32 -2.51
C GLN A 143 8.07 -9.49 -2.39
N VAL A 144 8.89 -9.45 -3.45
CA VAL A 144 10.10 -8.62 -3.47
C VAL A 144 9.75 -7.14 -3.31
N PHE A 145 8.70 -6.64 -3.98
CA PHE A 145 8.25 -5.25 -3.80
C PHE A 145 7.76 -4.94 -2.38
N LEU A 146 7.08 -5.88 -1.71
CA LEU A 146 6.75 -5.74 -0.29
C LEU A 146 8.00 -5.73 0.59
N GLY A 147 9.01 -6.55 0.27
CA GLY A 147 10.30 -6.56 0.96
C GLY A 147 11.04 -5.24 0.82
N VAL A 148 11.13 -4.69 -0.40
CA VAL A 148 11.72 -3.36 -0.66
C VAL A 148 11.00 -2.26 0.12
N TYR A 149 9.66 -2.29 0.15
CA TYR A 149 8.88 -1.36 0.96
C TYR A 149 9.25 -1.40 2.45
N LEU A 150 9.42 -2.60 3.02
CA LEU A 150 9.81 -2.74 4.43
C LEU A 150 11.24 -2.22 4.68
N ILE A 151 12.17 -2.41 3.75
CA ILE A 151 13.51 -1.78 3.83
C ILE A 151 13.38 -0.26 3.83
N CYS A 152 12.56 0.30 2.93
CA CYS A 152 12.33 1.75 2.89
C CYS A 152 11.70 2.25 4.19
N MET A 153 10.81 1.49 4.82
CA MET A 153 10.24 1.84 6.13
C MET A 153 11.31 1.89 7.22
N VAL A 154 12.20 0.90 7.30
CA VAL A 154 13.33 0.91 8.25
C VAL A 154 14.26 2.10 7.98
N TYR A 155 14.60 2.34 6.71
CA TYR A 155 15.42 3.48 6.32
C TYR A 155 14.79 4.82 6.71
N SER A 156 13.48 4.99 6.47
CA SER A 156 12.76 6.18 6.90
C SER A 156 12.80 6.35 8.41
N LEU A 157 12.60 5.28 9.20
CA LEU A 157 12.65 5.37 10.66
C LEU A 157 14.04 5.80 11.19
N GLN A 158 15.11 5.34 10.54
CA GLN A 158 16.48 5.67 10.94
C GLN A 158 16.95 7.06 10.51
N ASN A 159 16.55 7.51 9.31
CA ASN A 159 17.08 8.73 8.72
C ASN A 159 16.14 9.95 8.82
N SER A 160 14.82 9.74 8.92
CA SER A 160 13.81 10.80 9.00
C SER A 160 13.47 11.11 10.45
N LYS A 161 13.85 12.31 10.91
CA LYS A 161 13.53 12.77 12.27
C LYS A 161 12.01 12.90 12.44
N GLU A 162 11.31 13.32 11.40
CA GLU A 162 9.87 13.52 11.33
C GLU A 162 9.10 12.22 11.55
N ASP A 163 9.57 11.12 10.94
CA ASP A 163 8.96 9.80 11.12
C ASP A 163 9.30 9.22 12.49
N ARG A 164 10.56 9.34 12.93
CA ARG A 164 10.96 8.89 14.28
C ARG A 164 10.13 9.55 15.38
N MET A 165 9.92 10.86 15.30
CA MET A 165 9.09 11.60 16.27
C MET A 165 7.63 11.13 16.27
N ALA A 166 7.05 10.87 15.10
CA ALA A 166 5.67 10.38 15.01
C ALA A 166 5.49 9.05 15.77
N TYR A 167 6.47 8.16 15.67
CA TYR A 167 6.46 6.86 16.34
C TYR A 167 6.73 6.98 17.85
N VAL A 168 7.71 7.78 18.27
CA VAL A 168 8.08 7.93 19.69
C VAL A 168 6.98 8.61 20.51
N GLU A 169 6.31 9.61 19.95
CA GLU A 169 5.28 10.37 20.65
C GLU A 169 3.98 9.56 20.86
N HIS A 170 3.70 8.59 19.99
CA HIS A 170 2.40 7.90 19.96
C HIS A 170 2.45 6.42 20.33
N ILE A 171 3.64 5.79 20.32
CA ILE A 171 3.80 4.39 20.74
C ILE A 171 4.27 4.34 22.19
N VAL A 172 3.52 3.57 23.00
CA VAL A 172 3.90 3.26 24.38
C VAL A 172 5.23 2.49 24.38
N GLY A 173 6.21 3.03 25.11
CA GLY A 173 7.56 2.46 25.22
C GLY A 173 8.66 3.21 24.45
N GLY A 174 8.31 4.31 23.76
CA GLY A 174 9.27 5.28 23.25
C GLY A 174 10.32 4.69 22.32
N GLU A 175 11.60 4.95 22.60
CA GLU A 175 12.71 4.53 21.73
C GLU A 175 12.91 3.01 21.67
N ILE A 176 12.64 2.28 22.75
CA ILE A 176 12.82 0.82 22.80
C ILE A 176 11.85 0.14 21.83
N THR A 177 10.58 0.55 21.85
CA THR A 177 9.57 0.00 20.95
C THR A 177 9.89 0.35 19.49
N LEU A 178 10.46 1.53 19.24
CA LEU A 178 10.91 1.93 17.91
C LEU A 178 12.06 1.04 17.40
N THR A 179 13.09 0.78 18.22
CA THR A 179 14.17 -0.14 17.85
C THR A 179 13.66 -1.56 17.60
N LEU A 180 12.76 -2.07 18.43
CA LEU A 180 12.15 -3.38 18.22
C LEU A 180 11.36 -3.45 16.90
N LEU A 181 10.65 -2.38 16.55
CA LEU A 181 9.87 -2.29 15.33
C LEU A 181 10.75 -2.16 14.08
N GLU A 182 11.88 -1.44 14.16
CA GLU A 182 12.90 -1.42 13.11
C GLU A 182 13.48 -2.83 12.87
N VAL A 183 13.87 -3.52 13.94
CA VAL A 183 14.40 -4.89 13.85
C VAL A 183 13.34 -5.83 13.26
N LEU A 184 12.09 -5.70 13.70
CA LEU A 184 10.98 -6.50 13.20
C LEU A 184 10.77 -6.28 11.70
N PHE A 185 10.69 -5.03 11.23
CA PHE A 185 10.54 -4.74 9.81
C PHE A 185 11.75 -5.18 8.98
N GLY A 186 12.96 -5.06 9.51
CA GLY A 186 14.17 -5.58 8.86
C GLY A 186 14.12 -7.10 8.67
N VAL A 187 13.75 -7.85 9.70
CA VAL A 187 13.59 -9.32 9.63
C VAL A 187 12.48 -9.70 8.65
N LEU A 188 11.34 -9.01 8.68
CA LEU A 188 10.25 -9.24 7.74
C LEU A 188 10.68 -8.94 6.29
N ALA A 189 11.42 -7.86 6.07
CA ALA A 189 11.96 -7.53 4.75
C ALA A 189 12.84 -8.65 4.19
N LEU A 190 13.76 -9.17 5.01
CA LEU A 190 14.63 -10.29 4.64
C LEU A 190 13.81 -11.55 4.33
N ALA A 191 12.76 -11.84 5.10
CA ALA A 191 11.87 -12.97 4.84
C ALA A 191 11.15 -12.85 3.48
N PHE A 192 10.65 -11.65 3.14
CA PHE A 192 10.00 -11.41 1.84
C PHE A 192 10.98 -11.47 0.67
N LEU A 193 12.21 -10.96 0.83
CA LEU A 193 13.24 -10.98 -0.22
C LEU A 193 13.85 -12.36 -0.44
N SER A 194 14.10 -13.11 0.63
CA SER A 194 14.61 -14.48 0.56
C SER A 194 13.55 -15.51 0.14
N GLY A 195 12.27 -15.16 0.27
CA GLY A 195 11.15 -16.07 0.05
C GLY A 195 11.00 -17.13 1.15
N TRP A 196 11.68 -16.98 2.28
CA TRP A 196 11.59 -17.90 3.42
C TRP A 196 10.47 -17.48 4.38
N TYR A 197 9.67 -18.44 4.82
CA TYR A 197 8.58 -18.24 5.79
C TYR A 197 7.59 -17.11 5.45
N ILE A 198 7.35 -16.85 4.15
CA ILE A 198 6.54 -15.73 3.65
C ILE A 198 5.16 -15.66 4.31
N ARG A 199 4.52 -16.81 4.53
CA ARG A 199 3.21 -16.86 5.16
C ARG A 199 3.23 -16.35 6.59
N LEU A 200 4.24 -16.75 7.36
CA LEU A 200 4.41 -16.30 8.75
C LEU A 200 4.77 -14.82 8.79
N ALA A 201 5.68 -14.38 7.91
CA ALA A 201 6.00 -12.96 7.75
C ALA A 201 4.76 -12.12 7.41
N ALA A 202 3.92 -12.59 6.49
CA ALA A 202 2.67 -11.93 6.13
C ALA A 202 1.65 -11.94 7.28
N GLN A 203 1.57 -13.00 8.09
CA GLN A 203 0.70 -13.04 9.27
C GLN A 203 1.13 -12.03 10.33
N VAL A 204 2.43 -11.94 10.62
CA VAL A 204 2.98 -10.95 11.54
C VAL A 204 2.71 -9.54 11.00
N LEU A 205 2.98 -9.30 9.72
CA LEU A 205 2.73 -8.01 9.10
C LEU A 205 1.25 -7.64 9.08
N ALA A 206 0.33 -8.61 8.89
CA ALA A 206 -1.12 -8.37 8.97
C ALA A 206 -1.58 -7.92 10.35
N VAL A 207 -0.85 -8.24 11.42
CA VAL A 207 -1.17 -7.76 12.78
C VAL A 207 -0.56 -6.39 13.01
N VAL A 208 0.67 -6.16 12.56
CA VAL A 208 1.41 -4.91 12.81
C VAL A 208 0.89 -3.75 11.97
N LEU A 209 0.58 -3.98 10.69
CA LEU A 209 0.29 -2.92 9.74
C LEU A 209 -1.00 -2.12 10.07
N PRO A 210 -2.10 -2.73 10.56
CA PRO A 210 -3.26 -1.98 11.07
C PRO A 210 -2.93 -1.09 12.27
N LEU A 211 -2.06 -1.54 13.18
CA LEU A 211 -1.62 -0.72 14.33
C LEU A 211 -0.85 0.49 13.84
N VAL A 212 0.04 0.31 12.84
CA VAL A 212 0.77 1.41 12.22
C VAL A 212 -0.16 2.39 11.50
N ILE A 213 -1.14 1.89 10.75
CA ILE A 213 -2.13 2.76 10.08
C ILE A 213 -2.89 3.60 11.11
N LEU A 214 -3.39 2.98 12.19
CA LEU A 214 -4.25 3.67 13.15
C LEU A 214 -3.48 4.63 14.05
N LEU A 215 -2.33 4.20 14.59
CA LEU A 215 -1.60 4.96 15.59
C LEU A 215 -0.71 6.04 14.98
N ILE A 216 -0.14 5.80 13.79
CA ILE A 216 0.82 6.72 13.17
C ILE A 216 0.18 7.47 12.02
N ASP A 217 -0.33 6.78 11.00
CA ASP A 217 -0.87 7.48 9.83
C ASP A 217 -2.22 8.14 10.11
N GLY A 218 -3.02 7.57 11.01
CA GLY A 218 -4.31 8.11 11.46
C GLY A 218 -4.20 9.38 12.31
N ASN A 219 -2.98 9.75 12.76
CA ASN A 219 -2.78 11.00 13.48
C ASN A 219 -2.71 12.19 12.53
N LEU A 220 -3.87 12.63 12.07
CA LEU A 220 -4.01 13.79 11.20
C LEU A 220 -3.51 15.07 11.87
N GLY A 221 -3.59 15.18 13.20
CA GLY A 221 -3.09 16.35 13.94
C GLY A 221 -1.59 16.53 13.80
N TYR A 222 -0.81 15.46 13.99
CA TYR A 222 0.65 15.52 13.83
C TYR A 222 1.05 15.83 12.38
N TRP A 223 0.46 15.12 11.40
CA TRP A 223 0.84 15.28 9.99
C TRP A 223 0.38 16.61 9.40
N HIS A 224 -0.86 17.01 9.65
CA HIS A 224 -1.44 18.23 9.07
C HIS A 224 -1.04 19.48 9.85
N ASN A 225 -1.18 19.49 11.19
CA ASN A 225 -0.95 20.71 11.97
C ASN A 225 0.54 20.94 12.26
N SER A 226 1.27 19.90 12.65
CA SER A 226 2.69 20.04 13.04
C SER A 226 3.64 19.98 11.86
N ARG A 227 3.40 19.10 10.88
CA ARG A 227 4.28 18.90 9.72
C ARG A 227 3.79 19.54 8.42
N LYS A 228 2.63 20.20 8.44
CA LYS A 228 2.04 20.92 7.29
C LYS A 228 1.90 20.05 6.04
N VAL A 229 1.64 18.75 6.21
CA VAL A 229 1.32 17.85 5.12
C VAL A 229 -0.12 18.12 4.67
N GLU A 230 -0.32 18.21 3.35
CA GLU A 230 -1.65 18.37 2.74
C GLU A 230 -2.57 17.23 3.18
N PHE A 231 -3.81 17.56 3.57
CA PHE A 231 -4.71 16.62 4.21
C PHE A 231 -5.00 15.43 3.30
N TRP A 232 -5.29 15.70 2.03
CA TRP A 232 -5.63 14.65 1.07
C TRP A 232 -4.43 13.81 0.65
N ASN A 233 -3.20 14.33 0.79
CA ASN A 233 -2.00 13.52 0.60
C ASN A 233 -1.88 12.50 1.74
N GLN A 234 -2.20 12.88 2.98
CA GLN A 234 -2.20 11.94 4.10
C GLN A 234 -3.31 10.88 3.95
N MET A 235 -4.52 11.27 3.52
CA MET A 235 -5.60 10.31 3.23
C MET A 235 -5.23 9.35 2.09
N LYS A 236 -4.50 9.84 1.08
CA LYS A 236 -3.92 9.01 0.03
C LYS A 236 -2.94 8.00 0.60
N LEU A 237 -1.98 8.41 1.44
CA LEU A 237 -1.00 7.53 2.08
C LEU A 237 -1.64 6.46 2.99
N ILE A 238 -2.68 6.83 3.75
CA ILE A 238 -3.49 5.88 4.52
C ILE A 238 -4.12 4.85 3.59
N GLY A 239 -4.75 5.31 2.50
CA GLY A 239 -5.34 4.43 1.49
C GLY A 239 -4.32 3.47 0.88
N HIS A 240 -3.10 3.93 0.68
CA HIS A 240 -2.02 3.10 0.19
C HIS A 240 -1.68 1.97 1.18
N ASN A 241 -1.51 2.30 2.46
CA ASN A 241 -1.24 1.30 3.49
C ASN A 241 -2.41 0.32 3.69
N VAL A 242 -3.67 0.77 3.56
CA VAL A 242 -4.83 -0.12 3.55
C VAL A 242 -4.79 -1.07 2.34
N GLY A 243 -4.38 -0.59 1.15
CA GLY A 243 -4.13 -1.44 -0.02
C GLY A 243 -3.05 -2.50 0.22
N ILE A 244 -1.93 -2.11 0.83
CA ILE A 244 -0.84 -3.02 1.22
C ILE A 244 -1.35 -4.06 2.22
N PHE A 245 -2.12 -3.65 3.22
CA PHE A 245 -2.76 -4.56 4.17
C PHE A 245 -3.62 -5.61 3.44
N GLY A 246 -4.39 -5.21 2.43
CA GLY A 246 -5.16 -6.14 1.60
C GLY A 246 -4.28 -7.19 0.90
N ALA A 247 -3.12 -6.80 0.37
CA ALA A 247 -2.16 -7.73 -0.23
C ALA A 247 -1.54 -8.70 0.78
N VAL A 248 -1.18 -8.18 1.95
CA VAL A 248 -0.59 -8.96 3.05
C VAL A 248 -1.60 -9.97 3.60
N LEU A 249 -2.89 -9.61 3.71
CA LEU A 249 -3.95 -10.53 4.10
C LEU A 249 -4.09 -11.69 3.11
N ILE A 250 -3.99 -11.43 1.81
CA ILE A 250 -4.00 -12.49 0.80
C ILE A 250 -2.81 -13.43 1.03
N LEU A 251 -1.59 -12.90 1.18
CA LEU A 251 -0.39 -13.73 1.42
C LEU A 251 -0.41 -14.50 2.74
N ALA A 252 -0.99 -13.93 3.81
CA ALA A 252 -1.09 -14.55 5.12
C ALA A 252 -2.05 -15.77 5.14
N THR A 253 -3.07 -15.70 4.28
CA THR A 253 -4.16 -16.69 4.19
C THR A 253 -3.96 -17.71 3.08
N ASP A 254 -3.10 -17.42 2.11
CA ASP A 254 -2.78 -18.28 0.98
C ASP A 254 -1.95 -19.50 1.43
N GLY A 255 -2.58 -20.68 1.34
CA GLY A 255 -2.04 -21.97 1.76
C GLY A 255 -2.88 -23.12 1.21
#